data_AF-A0AA43EFT1-F1
#
_entry.id   AF-A0AA43EFT1-F1
#
_cell.length_a   1.000
_cell.length_b   1.000
_cell.length_c   1.000
_cell.angle_alpha   90.00
_cell.angle_beta   90.00
_cell.angle_gamma   90.00
#
_symmetry.space_group_name_H-M   'P 1'
#
loop_
_entity.id
_entity.type
_entity.pdbx_description
1 polymer ?
#
loop_
_entity_poly.entity_id
_entity_poly.type
_entity_poly.pdbx_seq_one_letter_code
_entity_poly.pdbx_strand_id
1 'polypeptide(L)'
;MRNRLRFAWVALALCAATMAVTPAARADEDEERAAGRESAAVDHCVACHTEEDLLPEGHLAADVHMKPGLSCAGCHGGDPASDDEEIAMSPAAGFRGVPSKKDIPAFCGRCHSDIGFMRAYQPRIPTDQVGQYFTSVHGQRLKEGDKKVADCTSCHSSHGILPASDTRSTVHALNVPATCGHCHGDADYMASYGIPTDQLSKFAGSVHGVALLENQDTGAPACNDCHGNHGATPPGISSIGQVCGHCHVNNMQYFTDSAMGRAFVEEGYHGCEECHGNHAVDKTSDTMVGTGEGSVCLDCHADGDTGFEAAGAIHSELTQLDALYGDALAAQENVQRIGMDDVEIAFMLQEAHQSLIQARTLVHTFDPERVKTKTDEGVEKAKGALDAAAEQVKDHQVRRRGFGLATLFTTVLALALFLWIRQMEANA
;
A
#
# COMPACT_ATOMS: atom_id res chain seq x y z
N MET A 1 -7.63 -3.66 58.62
CA MET A 1 -8.49 -3.29 59.78
C MET A 1 -9.46 -2.19 59.34
N ARG A 2 -10.76 -2.34 59.65
CA ARG A 2 -11.92 -1.43 59.43
C ARG A 2 -12.31 -1.14 57.97
N ASN A 3 -13.57 -1.17 57.52
CA ASN A 3 -14.84 -1.64 58.07
C ASN A 3 -15.91 -1.51 56.94
N ARG A 4 -16.71 -2.56 56.70
CA ARG A 4 -18.20 -2.61 56.55
C ARG A 4 -18.95 -1.40 55.93
N LEU A 5 -19.86 -1.53 54.96
CA LEU A 5 -21.28 -2.00 55.04
C LEU A 5 -21.90 -1.93 53.62
N ARG A 6 -22.55 -2.99 53.11
CA ARG A 6 -24.01 -3.30 53.10
C ARG A 6 -24.94 -2.34 52.30
N PHE A 7 -25.47 -2.93 51.22
CA PHE A 7 -26.79 -2.77 50.58
C PHE A 7 -27.83 -1.84 51.23
N ALA A 8 -28.41 -0.96 50.39
CA ALA A 8 -29.79 -0.51 50.51
C ALA A 8 -30.38 -0.33 49.10
N TRP A 9 -31.44 -1.09 48.82
CA TRP A 9 -32.30 -0.93 47.64
C TRP A 9 -33.28 0.22 47.89
N VAL A 10 -33.39 1.15 46.95
CA VAL A 10 -34.44 2.17 46.92
C VAL A 10 -35.27 1.96 45.66
N ALA A 11 -36.52 1.56 45.86
CA ALA A 11 -37.56 1.56 44.85
C ALA A 11 -38.05 3.00 44.63
N LEU A 12 -38.16 3.43 43.37
CA LEU A 12 -38.97 4.59 43.00
C LEU A 12 -39.88 4.22 41.82
N ALA A 13 -41.17 4.37 42.06
CA ALA A 13 -42.25 4.21 41.10
C ALA A 13 -42.25 5.37 40.08
N LEU A 14 -42.49 5.05 38.80
CA LEU A 14 -42.98 6.05 37.84
C LEU A 14 -44.22 5.53 37.11
N CYS A 15 -45.22 6.40 37.09
CA CYS A 15 -46.58 6.21 36.62
C CYS A 15 -46.66 5.82 35.14
N ALA A 16 -47.54 4.85 34.84
CA ALA A 16 -48.06 4.64 33.50
C ALA A 16 -49.20 5.65 33.25
N ALA A 17 -49.00 6.56 32.30
CA ALA A 17 -50.07 7.34 31.69
C ALA A 17 -50.15 6.94 30.21
N THR A 18 -51.19 6.19 29.86
CA THR A 18 -51.56 5.83 28.50
C THR A 18 -52.21 7.04 27.82
N MET A 19 -51.52 7.66 26.86
CA MET A 19 -52.16 8.54 25.89
C MET A 19 -52.34 7.77 24.58
N ALA A 20 -53.59 7.39 24.31
CA ALA A 20 -54.02 6.88 23.02
C ALA A 20 -53.99 8.04 22.02
N VAL A 21 -53.02 8.02 21.09
CA VAL A 21 -53.01 8.89 19.92
C VAL A 21 -54.04 8.31 18.94
N THR A 22 -55.05 9.11 18.60
CA THR A 22 -56.07 8.74 17.61
C THR A 22 -55.43 8.59 16.21
N PRO A 23 -55.86 7.59 15.41
CA PRO A 23 -55.24 7.30 14.11
C PRO A 23 -55.46 8.39 13.04
N ALA A 24 -56.31 9.38 13.28
CA ALA A 24 -56.58 10.47 12.34
C ALA A 24 -55.43 11.48 12.24
N ALA A 25 -54.71 11.78 13.33
CA ALA A 25 -53.66 12.78 13.33
C ALA A 25 -52.37 12.33 12.61
N ARG A 26 -52.15 11.01 12.49
CA ARG A 26 -51.02 10.45 11.73
C ARG A 26 -51.24 10.47 10.22
N ALA A 27 -52.49 10.43 9.77
CA ALA A 27 -52.81 10.46 8.34
C ALA A 27 -52.54 11.84 7.74
N ASP A 28 -52.89 12.92 8.44
CA ASP A 28 -52.62 14.29 8.00
C ASP A 28 -51.11 14.63 8.02
N GLU A 29 -50.38 14.17 9.04
CA GLU A 29 -48.91 14.35 9.11
C GLU A 29 -48.16 13.54 8.03
N ASP A 30 -48.65 12.35 7.66
CA ASP A 30 -48.09 11.56 6.57
C ASP A 30 -48.48 12.11 5.19
N GLU A 31 -49.64 12.76 5.03
CA GLU A 31 -50.04 13.49 3.81
C GLU A 31 -49.28 14.81 3.63
N GLU A 32 -49.05 15.61 4.67
CA GLU A 32 -48.18 16.81 4.59
C GLU A 32 -46.70 16.45 4.38
N ARG A 33 -46.23 15.33 4.94
CA ARG A 33 -44.86 14.83 4.74
C ARG A 33 -44.67 14.13 3.39
N ALA A 34 -45.76 13.68 2.76
CA ALA A 34 -45.78 13.25 1.36
C ALA A 34 -45.94 14.41 0.37
N ALA A 35 -46.67 15.48 0.74
CA ALA A 35 -46.84 16.68 -0.07
C ALA A 35 -45.61 17.62 -0.05
N GLY A 36 -44.76 17.52 0.97
CA GLY A 36 -43.47 18.22 1.05
C GLY A 36 -42.30 17.51 0.35
N ARG A 37 -42.52 16.34 -0.25
CA ARG A 37 -41.65 15.84 -1.33
C ARG A 37 -42.21 16.38 -2.64
N GLU A 38 -42.01 17.69 -2.83
CA GLU A 38 -41.94 18.27 -4.16
C GLU A 38 -41.16 17.29 -5.02
N SER A 39 -41.79 16.81 -6.10
CA SER A 39 -41.12 16.00 -7.12
C SER A 39 -39.78 16.64 -7.37
N ALA A 40 -38.67 15.89 -7.22
CA ALA A 40 -37.39 16.39 -7.67
C ALA A 40 -37.61 16.93 -9.09
N ALA A 41 -37.48 18.25 -9.26
CA ALA A 41 -37.82 18.90 -10.52
C ALA A 41 -37.11 18.12 -11.63
N VAL A 42 -37.87 17.70 -12.64
CA VAL A 42 -37.33 16.90 -13.74
C VAL A 42 -36.22 17.73 -14.37
N ASP A 43 -35.01 17.20 -14.42
CA ASP A 43 -33.92 17.83 -15.16
C ASP A 43 -34.17 17.57 -16.64
N HIS A 44 -34.67 18.60 -17.33
CA HIS A 44 -35.01 18.53 -18.74
C HIS A 44 -33.76 18.42 -19.63
N CYS A 45 -32.58 18.82 -19.14
CA CYS A 45 -31.32 18.61 -19.87
C CYS A 45 -31.05 17.11 -20.01
N VAL A 46 -31.15 16.35 -18.91
CA VAL A 46 -30.94 14.88 -18.94
C VAL A 46 -32.03 14.19 -19.74
N ALA A 47 -33.29 14.55 -19.55
CA ALA A 47 -34.42 13.92 -20.24
C ALA A 47 -34.31 14.09 -21.76
N CYS A 48 -34.18 15.33 -22.25
CA CYS A 48 -34.08 15.62 -23.68
C CYS A 48 -32.83 14.99 -24.31
N HIS A 49 -31.65 15.13 -23.68
CA HIS A 49 -30.42 14.52 -24.21
C HIS A 49 -30.44 12.99 -24.21
N THR A 50 -31.23 12.36 -23.34
CA THR A 50 -31.40 10.90 -23.35
C THR A 50 -32.31 10.47 -24.49
N GLU A 51 -33.43 11.17 -24.69
CA GLU A 51 -34.42 10.84 -25.73
C GLU A 51 -33.86 11.04 -27.14
N GLU A 52 -33.05 12.09 -27.34
CA GLU A 52 -32.43 12.43 -28.63
C GLU A 52 -31.07 11.75 -28.87
N ASP A 53 -30.64 10.86 -27.97
CA ASP A 53 -29.32 10.17 -28.04
C ASP A 53 -28.13 11.14 -28.13
N LEU A 54 -28.21 12.25 -27.37
CA LEU A 54 -27.23 13.34 -27.31
C LEU A 54 -26.40 13.33 -26.01
N LEU A 55 -26.47 12.25 -25.23
CA LEU A 55 -25.64 12.10 -24.04
C LEU A 55 -24.16 11.97 -24.45
N PRO A 56 -23.24 12.63 -23.74
CA PRO A 56 -21.83 12.55 -24.07
C PRO A 56 -21.27 11.16 -23.79
N GLU A 57 -20.26 10.78 -24.56
CA GLU A 57 -19.51 9.54 -24.33
C GLU A 57 -18.95 9.51 -22.89
N GLY A 58 -19.05 8.34 -22.26
CA GLY A 58 -18.62 8.14 -20.87
C GLY A 58 -19.60 8.67 -19.81
N HIS A 59 -20.78 9.19 -20.19
CA HIS A 59 -21.80 9.54 -19.22
C HIS A 59 -22.16 8.34 -18.32
N LEU A 60 -22.12 8.55 -17.01
CA LEU A 60 -22.53 7.57 -16.00
C LEU A 60 -23.44 8.23 -14.98
N ALA A 61 -24.59 7.61 -14.72
CA ALA A 61 -25.46 8.02 -13.62
C ALA A 61 -24.77 7.95 -12.24
N ALA A 62 -23.69 7.17 -12.13
CA ALA A 62 -22.89 7.04 -10.92
C ALA A 62 -21.84 8.15 -10.72
N ASP A 63 -21.76 9.14 -11.61
CA ASP A 63 -20.86 10.29 -11.48
C ASP A 63 -21.04 10.96 -10.10
N VAL A 64 -19.92 11.28 -9.45
CA VAL A 64 -19.91 11.87 -8.11
C VAL A 64 -20.63 13.22 -8.06
N HIS A 65 -20.70 13.94 -9.17
CA HIS A 65 -21.38 15.23 -9.28
C HIS A 65 -22.89 15.07 -9.46
N MET A 66 -23.37 13.96 -10.03
CA MET A 66 -24.81 13.72 -10.28
C MET A 66 -25.63 13.44 -8.99
N LYS A 67 -25.02 13.56 -7.81
CA LYS A 67 -25.72 13.57 -6.51
C LYS A 67 -26.59 14.83 -6.37
N PRO A 68 -27.60 14.85 -5.47
CA PRO A 68 -28.64 15.88 -5.48
C PRO A 68 -28.06 17.31 -5.48
N GLY A 69 -28.12 18.00 -6.62
CA GLY A 69 -27.75 19.43 -6.77
C GLY A 69 -26.75 19.79 -7.88
N LEU A 70 -26.01 18.85 -8.48
CA LEU A 70 -24.98 19.13 -9.51
C LEU A 70 -25.23 18.27 -10.78
N SER A 71 -26.37 18.51 -11.43
CA SER A 71 -26.70 17.89 -12.71
C SER A 71 -25.94 18.53 -13.89
N CYS A 72 -26.36 18.30 -15.14
CA CYS A 72 -25.77 18.89 -16.35
C CYS A 72 -25.61 20.43 -16.23
N ALA A 73 -26.66 21.10 -15.74
CA ALA A 73 -26.67 22.55 -15.54
C ALA A 73 -25.71 23.01 -14.42
N GLY A 74 -25.37 22.13 -13.47
CA GLY A 74 -24.36 22.41 -12.45
C GLY A 74 -22.98 22.72 -13.06
N CYS A 75 -22.60 21.98 -14.10
CA CYS A 75 -21.33 22.18 -14.81
C CYS A 75 -21.48 23.17 -15.97
N HIS A 76 -22.42 22.90 -16.88
CA HIS A 76 -22.59 23.63 -18.13
C HIS A 76 -23.44 24.90 -18.02
N GLY A 77 -24.11 25.14 -16.89
CA GLY A 77 -25.10 26.23 -16.77
C GLY A 77 -26.37 25.93 -17.56
N GLY A 78 -27.21 26.96 -17.75
CA GLY A 78 -28.51 26.80 -18.39
C GLY A 78 -29.64 26.61 -17.37
N ASP A 79 -30.86 26.51 -17.88
CA ASP A 79 -32.07 26.30 -17.09
C ASP A 79 -32.56 24.84 -17.20
N PRO A 80 -32.29 23.98 -16.21
CA PRO A 80 -32.70 22.57 -16.25
C PRO A 80 -34.21 22.38 -16.08
N ALA A 81 -34.97 23.44 -15.74
CA ALA A 81 -36.42 23.38 -15.61
C ALA A 81 -37.16 23.66 -16.94
N SER A 82 -36.45 24.12 -17.98
CA SER A 82 -37.02 24.40 -19.30
C SER A 82 -36.80 23.21 -20.25
N ASP A 83 -37.84 22.79 -20.95
CA ASP A 83 -37.79 21.83 -22.06
C ASP A 83 -37.48 22.47 -23.42
N ASP A 84 -37.60 23.80 -23.52
CA ASP A 84 -37.21 24.58 -24.69
C ASP A 84 -35.68 24.78 -24.73
N GLU A 85 -35.03 24.26 -25.79
CA GLU A 85 -33.59 24.34 -26.02
C GLU A 85 -33.07 25.79 -26.05
N GLU A 86 -33.79 26.69 -26.73
CA GLU A 86 -33.36 28.08 -26.90
C GLU A 86 -33.37 28.83 -25.57
N ILE A 87 -34.27 28.46 -24.66
CA ILE A 87 -34.36 29.01 -23.31
C ILE A 87 -33.33 28.33 -22.40
N ALA A 88 -33.32 26.99 -22.36
CA ALA A 88 -32.50 26.17 -21.48
C ALA A 88 -31.00 26.39 -21.72
N MET A 89 -30.57 26.50 -22.99
CA MET A 89 -29.18 26.70 -23.39
C MET A 89 -28.86 28.16 -23.73
N SER A 90 -29.71 29.11 -23.32
CA SER A 90 -29.45 30.53 -23.56
C SER A 90 -28.26 31.06 -22.76
N PRO A 91 -27.51 32.05 -23.30
CA PRO A 91 -26.56 32.83 -22.51
C PRO A 91 -27.22 33.54 -21.31
N ALA A 92 -28.51 33.89 -21.42
CA ALA A 92 -29.28 34.53 -20.35
C ALA A 92 -29.52 33.57 -19.16
N ALA A 93 -29.72 32.28 -19.44
CA ALA A 93 -29.76 31.21 -18.44
C ALA A 93 -28.35 30.81 -17.93
N GLY A 94 -27.31 31.53 -18.35
CA GLY A 94 -25.94 31.30 -17.92
C GLY A 94 -25.32 30.02 -18.50
N PHE A 95 -25.83 29.55 -19.64
CA PHE A 95 -25.25 28.41 -20.37
C PHE A 95 -23.83 28.73 -20.85
N ARG A 96 -22.92 27.76 -20.71
CA ARG A 96 -21.47 27.93 -20.85
C ARG A 96 -20.88 27.04 -21.94
N GLY A 97 -21.61 26.02 -22.37
CA GLY A 97 -21.13 25.02 -23.31
C GLY A 97 -19.93 24.23 -22.78
N VAL A 98 -19.13 23.70 -23.70
CA VAL A 98 -17.94 22.89 -23.40
C VAL A 98 -16.71 23.80 -23.26
N PRO A 99 -16.00 23.80 -22.12
CA PRO A 99 -14.81 24.63 -21.95
C PRO A 99 -13.67 24.18 -22.89
N SER A 100 -12.81 25.11 -23.30
CA SER A 100 -11.59 24.74 -24.01
C SER A 100 -10.61 24.05 -23.06
N LYS A 101 -9.71 23.22 -23.59
CA LYS A 101 -8.68 22.51 -22.82
C LYS A 101 -7.89 23.42 -21.85
N LYS A 102 -7.55 24.63 -22.30
CA LYS A 102 -6.82 25.61 -21.48
C LYS A 102 -7.63 26.11 -20.28
N ASP A 103 -8.95 26.11 -20.41
CA ASP A 103 -9.88 26.65 -19.40
C ASP A 103 -10.35 25.58 -18.41
N ILE A 104 -10.08 24.29 -18.67
CA ILE A 104 -10.49 23.16 -17.80
C ILE A 104 -10.05 23.37 -16.34
N PRO A 105 -8.78 23.71 -16.02
CA PRO A 105 -8.38 23.92 -14.63
C PRO A 105 -9.18 25.03 -13.94
N ALA A 106 -9.44 26.14 -14.65
CA ALA A 106 -10.25 27.23 -14.12
C ALA A 106 -11.73 26.83 -13.98
N PHE A 107 -12.25 26.04 -14.92
CA PHE A 107 -13.62 25.53 -14.92
C PHE A 107 -13.90 24.65 -13.70
N CYS A 108 -13.02 23.67 -13.43
CA CYS A 108 -13.09 22.81 -12.24
C CYS A 108 -12.83 23.62 -10.96
N GLY A 109 -11.90 24.58 -11.01
CA GLY A 109 -11.51 25.44 -9.89
C GLY A 109 -12.62 26.34 -9.35
N ARG A 110 -13.67 26.61 -10.13
CA ARG A 110 -14.85 27.36 -9.63
C ARG A 110 -15.46 26.73 -8.38
N CYS A 111 -15.39 25.40 -8.28
CA CYS A 111 -15.83 24.65 -7.12
C CYS A 111 -14.62 24.10 -6.36
N HIS A 112 -13.70 23.40 -7.05
CA HIS A 112 -12.54 22.73 -6.42
C HIS A 112 -11.41 23.68 -6.00
N SER A 113 -11.61 24.99 -6.08
CA SER A 113 -10.75 26.00 -5.45
C SER A 113 -11.49 26.90 -4.47
N ASP A 114 -12.73 26.56 -4.14
CA ASP A 114 -13.57 27.27 -3.16
C ASP A 114 -13.89 26.36 -1.97
N ILE A 115 -13.24 26.61 -0.83
CA ILE A 115 -13.46 25.88 0.41
C ILE A 115 -14.87 26.08 0.97
N GLY A 116 -15.48 27.25 0.77
CA GLY A 116 -16.84 27.54 1.21
C GLY A 116 -17.84 26.67 0.46
N PHE A 117 -17.67 26.57 -0.86
CA PHE A 117 -18.48 25.69 -1.71
C PHE A 117 -18.26 24.22 -1.36
N MET A 118 -17.00 23.74 -1.36
CA MET A 118 -16.72 22.31 -1.17
C MET A 118 -17.10 21.79 0.22
N ARG A 119 -17.11 22.64 1.26
CA ARG A 119 -17.62 22.24 2.59
C ARG A 119 -19.10 21.87 2.59
N ALA A 120 -19.91 22.41 1.67
CA ALA A 120 -21.32 22.05 1.57
C ALA A 120 -21.53 20.64 1.01
N TYR A 121 -20.58 20.13 0.20
CA TYR A 121 -20.71 18.86 -0.50
C TYR A 121 -19.78 17.77 0.07
N GLN A 122 -18.49 18.04 0.16
CA GLN A 122 -17.49 17.12 0.69
C GLN A 122 -16.32 17.89 1.34
N PRO A 123 -16.41 18.19 2.65
CA PRO A 123 -15.37 18.93 3.40
C PRO A 123 -13.98 18.28 3.37
N ARG A 124 -13.88 16.99 3.05
CA ARG A 124 -12.63 16.22 3.04
C ARG A 124 -11.83 16.36 1.75
N ILE A 125 -12.40 16.93 0.69
CA ILE A 125 -11.66 17.16 -0.57
C ILE A 125 -10.86 18.47 -0.42
N PRO A 126 -9.53 18.44 -0.58
CA PRO A 126 -8.73 19.66 -0.56
C PRO A 126 -9.06 20.57 -1.75
N THR A 127 -8.96 21.89 -1.54
CA THR A 127 -9.32 22.92 -2.54
C THR A 127 -8.12 23.68 -3.09
N ASP A 128 -6.92 23.15 -2.92
CA ASP A 128 -5.67 23.73 -3.43
C ASP A 128 -5.16 23.01 -4.69
N GLN A 129 -5.90 22.00 -5.18
CA GLN A 129 -5.49 21.12 -6.27
C GLN A 129 -5.22 21.83 -7.59
N VAL A 130 -6.00 22.87 -7.92
CA VAL A 130 -5.72 23.70 -9.11
C VAL A 130 -4.42 24.48 -8.96
N GLY A 131 -4.13 24.97 -7.74
CA GLY A 131 -2.87 25.60 -7.42
C GLY A 131 -1.69 24.63 -7.58
N GLN A 132 -1.84 23.42 -7.04
CA GLN A 132 -0.86 22.34 -7.19
C GLN A 132 -0.67 21.94 -8.67
N TYR A 133 -1.75 21.82 -9.45
CA TYR A 133 -1.69 21.48 -10.88
C TYR A 133 -0.75 22.38 -11.65
N PHE A 134 -0.79 23.68 -11.38
CA PHE A 134 0.07 24.64 -12.04
C PHE A 134 1.53 24.65 -11.56
N THR A 135 1.89 23.88 -10.53
CA THR A 135 3.28 23.61 -10.18
C THR A 135 3.83 22.43 -10.98
N SER A 136 2.99 21.51 -11.46
CA SER A 136 3.39 20.37 -12.29
C SER A 136 3.88 20.78 -13.69
N VAL A 137 4.68 19.92 -14.34
CA VAL A 137 5.14 20.14 -15.73
C VAL A 137 3.96 20.21 -16.70
N HIS A 138 2.90 19.41 -16.48
CA HIS A 138 1.68 19.46 -17.27
C HIS A 138 1.02 20.85 -17.17
N GLY A 139 0.81 21.36 -15.96
CA GLY A 139 0.20 22.67 -15.76
C GLY A 139 1.05 23.84 -16.26
N GLN A 140 2.38 23.76 -16.13
CA GLN A 140 3.31 24.76 -16.67
C GLN A 140 3.22 24.84 -18.20
N ARG A 141 3.29 23.70 -18.90
CA ARG A 141 3.16 23.64 -20.36
C ARG A 141 1.77 24.04 -20.85
N LEU A 142 0.71 23.71 -20.11
CA LEU A 142 -0.65 24.16 -20.46
C LEU A 142 -0.77 25.69 -20.42
N LYS A 143 -0.10 26.35 -19.44
CA LYS A 143 -0.04 27.82 -19.39
C LYS A 143 0.68 28.42 -20.61
N GLU A 144 1.73 27.75 -21.08
CA GLU A 144 2.47 28.11 -22.30
C GLU A 144 1.66 27.86 -23.59
N GLY A 145 0.52 27.17 -23.49
CA GLY A 145 -0.41 26.94 -24.60
C GLY A 145 -0.31 25.56 -25.24
N ASP A 146 0.50 24.66 -24.67
CA ASP A 146 0.55 23.26 -25.11
C ASP A 146 -0.75 22.55 -24.70
N LYS A 147 -1.59 22.23 -25.68
CA LYS A 147 -2.87 21.53 -25.47
C LYS A 147 -2.73 20.00 -25.51
N LYS A 148 -1.53 19.45 -25.77
CA LYS A 148 -1.28 18.00 -25.72
C LYS A 148 -0.94 17.53 -24.30
N VAL A 149 -0.63 18.40 -23.35
CA VAL A 149 -0.40 17.96 -21.96
C VAL A 149 -1.69 17.56 -21.25
N ALA A 150 -1.56 16.78 -20.17
CA ALA A 150 -2.69 16.36 -19.37
C ALA A 150 -3.32 17.53 -18.60
N ASP A 151 -4.64 17.51 -18.48
CA ASP A 151 -5.44 18.40 -17.62
C ASP A 151 -6.29 17.56 -16.64
N CYS A 152 -7.19 18.20 -15.90
CA CYS A 152 -8.06 17.54 -14.92
C CYS A 152 -8.85 16.36 -15.52
N THR A 153 -9.37 16.52 -16.73
CA THR A 153 -10.20 15.51 -17.42
C THR A 153 -9.39 14.37 -17.99
N SER A 154 -8.08 14.58 -18.22
CA SER A 154 -7.18 13.52 -18.71
C SER A 154 -7.02 12.39 -17.68
N CYS A 155 -7.12 12.72 -16.39
CA CYS A 155 -7.06 11.73 -15.32
C CYS A 155 -8.45 11.36 -14.78
N HIS A 156 -9.37 12.31 -14.61
CA HIS A 156 -10.66 12.09 -13.96
C HIS A 156 -11.83 11.77 -14.91
N SER A 157 -11.61 11.80 -16.23
CA SER A 157 -12.64 11.91 -17.29
C SER A 157 -13.37 13.26 -17.27
N SER A 158 -14.07 13.58 -18.37
CA SER A 158 -14.92 14.77 -18.46
C SER A 158 -16.36 14.51 -18.00
N HIS A 159 -16.83 13.27 -18.11
CA HIS A 159 -18.15 12.80 -17.70
C HIS A 159 -18.01 11.39 -17.11
N GLY A 160 -18.84 11.06 -16.12
CA GLY A 160 -18.73 9.78 -15.43
C GLY A 160 -17.58 9.78 -14.43
N ILE A 161 -17.34 10.93 -13.79
CA ILE A 161 -16.25 11.10 -12.82
C ILE A 161 -16.57 10.27 -11.58
N LEU A 162 -15.70 9.31 -11.27
CA LEU A 162 -15.85 8.40 -10.14
C LEU A 162 -14.81 8.70 -9.03
N PRO A 163 -15.13 8.44 -7.76
CA PRO A 163 -14.18 8.66 -6.68
C PRO A 163 -13.01 7.68 -6.79
N ALA A 164 -11.82 8.06 -6.32
CA ALA A 164 -10.62 7.22 -6.39
C ALA A 164 -10.75 5.87 -5.64
N SER A 165 -11.74 5.73 -4.76
CA SER A 165 -12.07 4.46 -4.08
C SER A 165 -12.91 3.50 -4.92
N ASP A 166 -13.47 3.95 -6.04
CA ASP A 166 -14.24 3.10 -6.96
C ASP A 166 -13.29 2.44 -7.96
N THR A 167 -13.31 1.12 -8.07
CA THR A 167 -12.40 0.35 -8.95
C THR A 167 -12.60 0.65 -10.43
N ARG A 168 -13.71 1.26 -10.82
CA ARG A 168 -13.98 1.71 -12.20
C ARG A 168 -13.38 3.10 -12.48
N SER A 169 -12.95 3.83 -11.45
CA SER A 169 -12.36 5.15 -11.62
C SER A 169 -10.98 5.06 -12.29
N THR A 170 -10.73 5.91 -13.27
CA THR A 170 -9.42 6.06 -13.92
C THR A 170 -8.33 6.51 -12.95
N VAL A 171 -8.69 7.09 -11.82
CA VAL A 171 -7.76 7.47 -10.75
C VAL A 171 -7.73 6.49 -9.57
N HIS A 172 -8.35 5.32 -9.70
CA HIS A 172 -8.19 4.24 -8.72
C HIS A 172 -6.75 3.72 -8.77
N ALA A 173 -6.16 3.36 -7.63
CA ALA A 173 -4.75 2.96 -7.52
C ALA A 173 -4.32 1.91 -8.57
N LEU A 174 -5.15 0.89 -8.78
CA LEU A 174 -4.89 -0.17 -9.78
C LEU A 174 -4.95 0.32 -11.24
N ASN A 175 -5.65 1.42 -11.51
CA ASN A 175 -5.85 1.97 -12.85
C ASN A 175 -4.87 3.10 -13.16
N VAL A 176 -4.27 3.74 -12.15
CA VAL A 176 -3.34 4.86 -12.36
C VAL A 176 -2.20 4.51 -13.32
N PRO A 177 -1.52 3.34 -13.24
CA PRO A 177 -0.48 3.01 -14.22
C PRO A 177 -0.98 3.02 -15.66
N ALA A 178 -2.19 2.49 -15.91
CA ALA A 178 -2.81 2.52 -17.23
C ALA A 178 -3.21 3.94 -17.67
N THR A 179 -3.72 4.76 -16.75
CA THR A 179 -4.07 6.17 -16.99
C THR A 179 -2.86 6.98 -17.41
N CYS A 180 -1.73 6.85 -16.72
CA CYS A 180 -0.48 7.49 -17.13
C CYS A 180 0.02 6.91 -18.47
N GLY A 181 -0.08 5.59 -18.62
CA GLY A 181 0.33 4.84 -19.81
C GLY A 181 -0.39 5.21 -21.10
N HIS A 182 -1.59 5.78 -21.01
CA HIS A 182 -2.33 6.25 -22.19
C HIS A 182 -1.52 7.24 -23.04
N CYS A 183 -0.76 8.13 -22.39
CA CYS A 183 0.16 9.04 -23.08
C CYS A 183 1.61 8.59 -22.95
N HIS A 184 2.06 8.23 -21.73
CA HIS A 184 3.46 7.90 -21.49
C HIS A 184 3.89 6.53 -22.01
N GLY A 185 2.96 5.68 -22.48
CA GLY A 185 3.26 4.45 -23.21
C GLY A 185 3.21 4.60 -24.74
N ASP A 186 2.79 5.76 -25.25
CA ASP A 186 2.62 6.02 -26.68
C ASP A 186 3.83 6.77 -27.25
N ALA A 187 4.64 6.08 -28.05
CA ALA A 187 5.85 6.63 -28.64
C ALA A 187 5.58 7.79 -29.60
N ASP A 188 4.49 7.74 -30.38
CA ASP A 188 4.13 8.80 -31.33
C ASP A 188 3.65 10.04 -30.56
N TYR A 189 2.89 9.82 -29.48
CA TYR A 189 2.45 10.91 -28.62
C TYR A 189 3.62 11.63 -27.95
N MET A 190 4.57 10.85 -27.42
CA MET A 190 5.71 11.35 -26.63
C MET A 190 6.91 11.80 -27.46
N ALA A 191 6.97 11.49 -28.76
CA ALA A 191 8.08 11.85 -29.65
C ALA A 191 8.41 13.35 -29.61
N SER A 192 7.41 14.23 -29.61
CA SER A 192 7.61 15.69 -29.56
C SER A 192 8.19 16.19 -28.23
N TYR A 193 8.10 15.38 -27.18
CA TYR A 193 8.60 15.69 -25.84
C TYR A 193 9.97 15.08 -25.55
N GLY A 194 10.42 14.13 -26.36
CA GLY A 194 11.69 13.42 -26.14
C GLY A 194 11.71 12.58 -24.85
N ILE A 195 10.53 12.16 -24.38
CA ILE A 195 10.38 11.37 -23.15
C ILE A 195 10.31 9.89 -23.57
N PRO A 196 11.09 8.99 -22.94
CA PRO A 196 10.98 7.56 -23.24
C PRO A 196 9.59 7.01 -22.84
N THR A 197 9.23 5.82 -23.32
CA THR A 197 7.88 5.25 -23.13
C THR A 197 7.87 3.83 -22.53
N ASP A 198 9.02 3.39 -22.02
CA ASP A 198 9.22 2.09 -21.38
C ASP A 198 8.97 2.10 -19.85
N GLN A 199 8.56 3.24 -19.28
CA GLN A 199 8.37 3.43 -17.84
C GLN A 199 7.27 2.52 -17.31
N LEU A 200 6.17 2.37 -18.05
CA LEU A 200 5.06 1.50 -17.64
C LEU A 200 5.51 0.04 -17.60
N SER A 201 6.24 -0.43 -18.61
CA SER A 201 6.77 -1.79 -18.64
C SER A 201 7.79 -2.04 -17.51
N LYS A 202 8.66 -1.06 -17.25
CA LYS A 202 9.63 -1.13 -16.16
C LYS A 202 8.93 -1.17 -14.79
N PHE A 203 7.95 -0.29 -14.60
CA PHE A 203 7.15 -0.24 -13.38
C PHE A 203 6.43 -1.56 -13.15
N ALA A 204 5.76 -2.12 -14.17
CA ALA A 204 5.04 -3.37 -14.05
C ALA A 204 5.93 -4.53 -13.59
N GLY A 205 7.20 -4.56 -14.02
CA GLY A 205 8.19 -5.56 -13.57
C GLY A 205 8.87 -5.27 -12.23
N SER A 206 8.70 -4.06 -11.68
CA SER A 206 9.30 -3.66 -10.41
C SER A 206 8.59 -4.31 -9.21
N VAL A 207 9.22 -4.30 -8.04
CA VAL A 207 8.59 -4.80 -6.79
C VAL A 207 7.29 -4.09 -6.45
N HIS A 208 7.20 -2.78 -6.73
CA HIS A 208 5.99 -2.01 -6.49
C HIS A 208 4.91 -2.34 -7.52
N GLY A 209 5.28 -2.50 -8.80
CA GLY A 209 4.33 -2.90 -9.83
C GLY A 209 3.80 -4.31 -9.64
N VAL A 210 4.64 -5.29 -9.27
CA VAL A 210 4.20 -6.64 -8.93
C VAL A 210 3.25 -6.62 -7.72
N ALA A 211 3.58 -5.86 -6.66
CA ALA A 211 2.69 -5.72 -5.51
C ALA A 211 1.34 -5.08 -5.89
N LEU A 212 1.35 -4.00 -6.66
CA LEU A 212 0.14 -3.27 -7.03
C LEU A 212 -0.71 -4.01 -8.07
N LEU A 213 -0.10 -4.47 -9.16
CA LEU A 213 -0.81 -4.98 -10.34
C LEU A 213 -1.09 -6.49 -10.25
N GLU A 214 -0.14 -7.29 -9.75
CA GLU A 214 -0.32 -8.74 -9.65
C GLU A 214 -0.97 -9.14 -8.33
N ASN A 215 -0.45 -8.63 -7.20
CA ASN A 215 -0.97 -8.96 -5.87
C ASN A 215 -2.19 -8.12 -5.46
N GLN A 216 -2.57 -7.13 -6.28
CA GLN A 216 -3.68 -6.20 -6.01
C GLN A 216 -3.54 -5.45 -4.67
N ASP A 217 -2.31 -5.26 -4.20
CA ASP A 217 -2.03 -4.53 -2.98
C ASP A 217 -2.09 -3.02 -3.24
N THR A 218 -3.24 -2.41 -2.96
CA THR A 218 -3.42 -0.96 -3.10
C THR A 218 -2.63 -0.14 -2.09
N GLY A 219 -1.94 -0.77 -1.13
CA GLY A 219 -0.96 -0.14 -0.26
C GLY A 219 0.41 0.05 -0.94
N ALA A 220 0.67 -0.65 -2.05
CA ALA A 220 1.86 -0.44 -2.85
C ALA A 220 1.75 0.88 -3.66
N PRO A 221 2.85 1.63 -3.83
CA PRO A 221 2.82 2.90 -4.52
C PRO A 221 2.59 2.73 -6.03
N ALA A 222 1.72 3.57 -6.59
CA ALA A 222 1.51 3.77 -8.02
C ALA A 222 2.31 4.97 -8.55
N CYS A 223 2.18 5.27 -9.85
CA CYS A 223 2.97 6.33 -10.50
C CYS A 223 2.81 7.71 -9.82
N ASN A 224 1.59 8.05 -9.41
CA ASN A 224 1.23 9.29 -8.72
C ASN A 224 1.79 9.39 -7.29
N ASP A 225 2.13 8.27 -6.64
CA ASP A 225 2.71 8.30 -5.30
C ASP A 225 4.17 8.78 -5.32
N CYS A 226 4.86 8.60 -6.46
CA CYS A 226 6.20 9.15 -6.70
C CYS A 226 6.17 10.53 -7.39
N HIS A 227 5.32 10.69 -8.41
CA HIS A 227 5.28 11.88 -9.27
C HIS A 227 4.28 12.96 -8.82
N GLY A 228 3.45 12.66 -7.81
CA GLY A 228 2.38 13.54 -7.33
C GLY A 228 1.04 13.30 -8.01
N ASN A 229 -0.05 13.61 -7.30
CA ASN A 229 -1.43 13.47 -7.80
C ASN A 229 -1.88 14.68 -8.62
N HIS A 230 -1.64 15.87 -8.09
CA HIS A 230 -1.94 17.13 -8.76
C HIS A 230 -0.73 18.07 -8.82
N GLY A 231 0.39 17.80 -8.13
CA GLY A 231 1.56 18.67 -8.09
C GLY A 231 2.75 18.13 -8.88
N ALA A 232 3.85 18.89 -8.91
CA ALA A 232 5.14 18.38 -9.40
C ALA A 232 5.74 17.26 -8.53
N THR A 233 5.44 17.28 -7.22
CA THR A 233 5.82 16.27 -6.24
C THR A 233 4.69 16.10 -5.21
N PRO A 234 4.62 14.95 -4.50
CA PRO A 234 3.71 14.80 -3.37
C PRO A 234 3.94 15.86 -2.28
N PRO A 235 2.91 16.25 -1.51
CA PRO A 235 3.05 17.27 -0.47
C PRO A 235 4.14 16.92 0.55
N GLY A 236 5.02 17.89 0.84
CA GLY A 236 6.09 17.74 1.84
C GLY A 236 7.39 17.15 1.32
N ILE A 237 7.52 16.91 0.01
CA ILE A 237 8.70 16.28 -0.61
C ILE A 237 9.37 17.25 -1.58
N SER A 238 10.67 17.50 -1.38
CA SER A 238 11.41 18.52 -2.13
C SER A 238 11.91 18.05 -3.51
N SER A 239 12.07 16.75 -3.72
CA SER A 239 12.45 16.12 -4.99
C SER A 239 11.92 14.69 -5.09
N ILE A 240 11.80 14.15 -6.30
CA ILE A 240 11.35 12.77 -6.52
C ILE A 240 12.26 11.77 -5.78
N GLY A 241 13.58 11.98 -5.74
CA GLY A 241 14.52 11.10 -5.01
C GLY A 241 14.27 11.02 -3.50
N GLN A 242 13.55 11.97 -2.91
CA GLN A 242 13.17 11.92 -1.49
C GLN A 242 11.86 11.17 -1.23
N VAL A 243 11.11 10.77 -2.26
CA VAL A 243 9.79 10.15 -2.09
C VAL A 243 9.86 8.78 -1.42
N CYS A 244 10.95 8.05 -1.65
CA CYS A 244 11.20 6.74 -1.06
C CYS A 244 11.13 6.79 0.48
N GLY A 245 11.60 7.90 1.08
CA GLY A 245 11.66 8.09 2.52
C GLY A 245 10.31 8.27 3.21
N HIS A 246 9.22 8.48 2.46
CA HIS A 246 7.88 8.52 3.06
C HIS A 246 7.46 7.16 3.63
N CYS A 247 7.86 6.08 2.96
CA CYS A 247 7.57 4.70 3.37
C CYS A 247 8.83 4.03 3.97
N HIS A 248 10.00 4.24 3.36
CA HIS A 248 11.27 3.66 3.81
C HIS A 248 12.02 4.60 4.77
N VAL A 249 11.32 5.02 5.85
CA VAL A 249 11.79 6.07 6.77
C VAL A 249 13.17 5.76 7.36
N ASN A 250 13.38 4.53 7.85
CA ASN A 250 14.66 4.14 8.45
C ASN A 250 15.81 4.15 7.43
N ASN A 251 15.58 3.65 6.21
CA ASN A 251 16.58 3.62 5.15
C ASN A 251 16.98 5.03 4.77
N MET A 252 15.99 5.91 4.55
CA MET A 252 16.23 7.32 4.24
C MET A 252 17.01 7.99 5.37
N GLN A 253 16.59 7.82 6.62
CA GLN A 253 17.27 8.41 7.77
C GLN A 253 18.73 7.95 7.87
N TYR A 254 18.99 6.65 7.78
CA TYR A 254 20.34 6.11 7.84
C TYR A 254 21.21 6.62 6.69
N PHE A 255 20.65 6.68 5.48
CA PHE A 255 21.32 7.21 4.31
C PHE A 255 21.67 8.69 4.49
N THR A 256 20.70 9.53 4.86
CA THR A 256 20.91 10.97 5.03
C THR A 256 21.90 11.31 6.15
N ASP A 257 21.92 10.50 7.22
CA ASP A 257 22.83 10.69 8.35
C ASP A 257 24.27 10.21 8.04
N SER A 258 24.44 9.37 7.02
CA SER A 258 25.73 8.79 6.63
C SER A 258 26.67 9.80 5.95
N ALA A 259 27.95 9.44 5.87
CA ALA A 259 28.92 10.22 5.08
C ALA A 259 28.60 10.19 3.58
N MET A 260 28.11 9.06 3.08
CA MET A 260 27.71 8.88 1.68
C MET A 260 26.56 9.81 1.31
N GLY A 261 25.50 9.85 2.14
CA GLY A 261 24.34 10.71 1.87
C GLY A 261 24.70 12.20 1.81
N ARG A 262 25.63 12.65 2.67
CA ARG A 262 26.16 14.03 2.59
C ARG A 262 26.93 14.28 1.29
N ALA A 263 27.82 13.36 0.91
CA ALA A 263 28.57 13.46 -0.34
C ALA A 263 27.65 13.48 -1.57
N PHE A 264 26.57 12.69 -1.56
CA PHE A 264 25.58 12.68 -2.64
C PHE A 264 24.92 14.03 -2.84
N VAL A 265 24.56 14.70 -1.74
CA VAL A 265 23.99 16.06 -1.81
C VAL A 265 25.01 17.08 -2.29
N GLU A 266 26.25 16.99 -1.84
CA GLU A 266 27.33 17.91 -2.23
C GLU A 266 27.70 17.80 -3.72
N GLU A 267 27.74 16.57 -4.26
CA GLU A 267 28.09 16.28 -5.66
C GLU A 267 26.87 16.31 -6.61
N GLY A 268 25.65 16.48 -6.08
CA GLY A 268 24.42 16.59 -6.87
C GLY A 268 23.88 15.28 -7.43
N TYR A 269 24.20 14.14 -6.80
CA TYR A 269 23.64 12.83 -7.14
C TYR A 269 22.16 12.72 -6.73
N HIS A 270 21.41 11.86 -7.43
CA HIS A 270 19.95 11.80 -7.30
C HIS A 270 19.46 11.06 -6.04
N GLY A 271 20.30 10.24 -5.40
CA GLY A 271 20.01 9.63 -4.10
C GLY A 271 19.82 8.12 -4.18
N CYS A 272 18.62 7.64 -3.81
CA CYS A 272 18.32 6.22 -3.71
C CYS A 272 18.34 5.52 -5.08
N GLU A 273 17.88 6.22 -6.11
CA GLU A 273 17.74 5.72 -7.47
C GLU A 273 19.08 5.40 -8.15
N GLU A 274 20.19 5.95 -7.65
CA GLU A 274 21.54 5.63 -8.15
C GLU A 274 21.89 4.16 -7.91
N CYS A 275 21.42 3.59 -6.79
CA CYS A 275 21.67 2.20 -6.42
C CYS A 275 20.46 1.29 -6.68
N HIS A 276 19.24 1.80 -6.55
CA HIS A 276 18.01 1.00 -6.59
C HIS A 276 17.19 1.16 -7.86
N GLY A 277 17.55 2.09 -8.74
CA GLY A 277 16.73 2.49 -9.87
C GLY A 277 15.46 3.25 -9.44
N ASN A 278 14.63 3.62 -10.42
CA ASN A 278 13.44 4.45 -10.20
C ASN A 278 12.14 3.79 -10.69
N HIS A 279 12.05 3.40 -11.97
CA HIS A 279 10.89 2.74 -12.55
C HIS A 279 11.04 1.22 -12.56
N ALA A 280 12.26 0.69 -12.64
CA ALA A 280 12.56 -0.73 -12.55
C ALA A 280 13.20 -1.05 -11.19
N VAL A 281 12.48 -0.77 -10.10
CA VAL A 281 12.99 -1.06 -8.74
C VAL A 281 12.93 -2.57 -8.50
N ASP A 282 14.10 -3.19 -8.44
CA ASP A 282 14.23 -4.64 -8.25
C ASP A 282 14.15 -5.07 -6.79
N LYS A 283 13.89 -6.37 -6.59
CA LYS A 283 13.93 -6.97 -5.26
C LYS A 283 15.37 -6.95 -4.77
N THR A 284 15.59 -6.30 -3.63
CA THR A 284 16.92 -6.22 -3.03
C THR A 284 17.42 -7.59 -2.57
N SER A 285 18.73 -7.77 -2.63
CA SER A 285 19.41 -8.98 -2.18
C SER A 285 20.81 -8.65 -1.67
N ASP A 286 21.39 -9.57 -0.92
CA ASP A 286 22.73 -9.37 -0.35
C ASP A 286 23.82 -9.27 -1.44
N THR A 287 23.57 -9.70 -2.68
CA THR A 287 24.52 -9.55 -3.79
C THR A 287 24.69 -8.11 -4.26
N MET A 288 23.70 -7.25 -4.01
CA MET A 288 23.80 -5.83 -4.32
C MET A 288 24.86 -5.12 -3.46
N VAL A 289 25.14 -5.67 -2.28
CA VAL A 289 26.03 -5.07 -1.29
C VAL A 289 27.25 -5.97 -1.20
N GLY A 290 28.36 -5.58 -1.82
CA GLY A 290 29.59 -6.38 -1.79
C GLY A 290 30.61 -5.95 -2.82
N THR A 291 31.46 -6.89 -3.21
CA THR A 291 32.58 -6.65 -4.14
C THR A 291 32.59 -7.60 -5.33
N GLY A 292 31.55 -8.43 -5.46
CA GLY A 292 31.37 -9.38 -6.56
C GLY A 292 30.46 -8.87 -7.68
N GLU A 293 30.22 -9.75 -8.65
CA GLU A 293 29.27 -9.50 -9.74
C GLU A 293 27.87 -9.21 -9.18
N GLY A 294 27.25 -8.12 -9.68
CA GLY A 294 25.94 -7.65 -9.22
C GLY A 294 25.97 -6.64 -8.07
N SER A 295 27.15 -6.30 -7.54
CA SER A 295 27.29 -5.23 -6.56
C SER A 295 27.14 -3.85 -7.19
N VAL A 296 26.30 -3.01 -6.61
CA VAL A 296 26.07 -1.62 -7.07
C VAL A 296 27.17 -0.67 -6.60
N CYS A 297 27.98 -1.07 -5.62
CA CYS A 297 29.05 -0.23 -5.09
C CYS A 297 30.20 -0.07 -6.10
N LEU A 298 30.40 -1.07 -6.96
CA LEU A 298 31.52 -1.14 -7.91
C LEU A 298 31.43 -0.13 -9.06
N ASP A 299 30.25 0.49 -9.25
CA ASP A 299 30.08 1.56 -10.24
C ASP A 299 30.89 2.81 -9.87
N CYS A 300 31.19 2.99 -8.58
CA CYS A 300 31.94 4.13 -8.04
C CYS A 300 33.20 3.74 -7.26
N HIS A 301 33.24 2.53 -6.70
CA HIS A 301 34.32 2.08 -5.83
C HIS A 301 35.23 1.03 -6.48
N ALA A 302 36.53 1.29 -6.44
CA ALA A 302 37.57 0.41 -6.95
C ALA A 302 38.21 -0.42 -5.83
N ASP A 303 38.81 -1.54 -6.22
CA ASP A 303 39.54 -2.43 -5.31
C ASP A 303 40.61 -1.67 -4.50
N GLY A 304 40.59 -1.87 -3.18
CA GLY A 304 41.47 -1.22 -2.21
C GLY A 304 41.02 0.16 -1.72
N ASP A 305 39.88 0.69 -2.16
CA ASP A 305 39.31 1.90 -1.56
C ASP A 305 38.43 1.60 -0.33
N THR A 306 38.18 2.63 0.48
CA THR A 306 37.45 2.48 1.75
C THR A 306 36.00 2.02 1.57
N GLY A 307 35.33 2.38 0.47
CA GLY A 307 33.97 1.95 0.19
C GLY A 307 33.91 0.50 -0.29
N PHE A 308 34.90 0.07 -1.08
CA PHE A 308 35.05 -1.33 -1.49
C PHE A 308 35.28 -2.24 -0.28
N GLU A 309 36.19 -1.87 0.62
CA GLU A 309 36.46 -2.63 1.86
C GLU A 309 35.23 -2.68 2.78
N ALA A 310 34.53 -1.55 2.94
CA ALA A 310 33.31 -1.49 3.73
C ALA A 310 32.19 -2.38 3.14
N ALA A 311 31.99 -2.34 1.82
CA ALA A 311 31.01 -3.18 1.13
C ALA A 311 31.33 -4.67 1.30
N GLY A 312 32.60 -5.06 1.15
CA GLY A 312 33.06 -6.43 1.35
C GLY A 312 32.83 -6.92 2.79
N ALA A 313 33.14 -6.09 3.78
CA ALA A 313 32.92 -6.40 5.20
C ALA A 313 31.42 -6.58 5.50
N ILE A 314 30.58 -5.63 5.06
CA ILE A 314 29.11 -5.70 5.25
C ILE A 314 28.55 -6.97 4.59
N HIS A 315 28.95 -7.28 3.35
CA HIS A 315 28.51 -8.47 2.64
C HIS A 315 28.85 -9.76 3.40
N SER A 316 30.08 -9.86 3.90
CA SER A 316 30.56 -11.02 4.65
C SER A 316 29.74 -11.23 5.93
N GLU A 317 29.42 -10.16 6.66
CA GLU A 317 28.63 -10.24 7.90
C GLU A 317 27.19 -10.69 7.62
N LEU A 318 26.55 -10.14 6.57
CA LEU A 318 25.18 -10.50 6.19
C LEU A 318 25.08 -11.95 5.72
N THR A 319 25.96 -12.37 4.80
CA THR A 319 25.95 -13.72 4.23
C THR A 319 26.31 -14.78 5.26
N GLN A 320 27.18 -14.48 6.24
CA GLN A 320 27.45 -15.38 7.35
C GLN A 320 26.20 -15.63 8.20
N LEU A 321 25.47 -14.57 8.56
CA LEU A 321 24.23 -14.72 9.34
C LEU A 321 23.14 -15.44 8.52
N ASP A 322 22.95 -15.09 7.26
CA ASP A 322 21.96 -15.72 6.38
C ASP A 322 22.21 -17.22 6.23
N ALA A 323 23.46 -17.63 6.01
CA ALA A 323 23.85 -19.03 5.93
C ALA A 323 23.59 -19.78 7.24
N LEU A 324 24.01 -19.23 8.40
CA LEU A 324 23.78 -19.84 9.71
C LEU A 324 22.29 -19.95 10.04
N TYR A 325 21.50 -18.94 9.67
CA TYR A 325 20.06 -18.96 9.82
C TYR A 325 19.41 -20.06 8.96
N GLY A 326 19.86 -20.22 7.71
CA GLY A 326 19.44 -21.30 6.82
C GLY A 326 19.76 -22.69 7.37
N ASP A 327 20.97 -22.89 7.89
CA ASP A 327 21.37 -24.14 8.54
C ASP A 327 20.51 -24.44 9.77
N ALA A 328 20.22 -23.42 10.58
CA ALA A 328 19.39 -23.54 11.78
C ALA A 328 17.92 -23.87 11.44
N LEU A 329 17.36 -23.29 10.37
CA LEU A 329 16.05 -23.64 9.84
C LEU A 329 15.99 -25.12 9.41
N ALA A 330 16.98 -25.58 8.65
CA ALA A 330 17.05 -26.98 8.23
C ALA A 330 17.18 -27.95 9.42
N ALA A 331 17.91 -27.55 10.46
CA ALA A 331 18.00 -28.30 11.71
C ALA A 331 16.66 -28.37 12.45
N GLN A 332 15.91 -27.26 12.52
CA GLN A 332 14.56 -27.23 13.09
C GLN A 332 13.61 -28.16 12.32
N GLU A 333 13.60 -28.11 10.98
CA GLU A 333 12.77 -28.97 10.16
C GLU A 333 13.07 -30.45 10.43
N ASN A 334 14.35 -30.80 10.61
CA ASN A 334 14.75 -32.14 11.00
C ASN A 334 14.21 -32.54 12.39
N VAL A 335 14.23 -31.64 13.38
CA VAL A 335 13.65 -31.85 14.73
C VAL A 335 12.15 -32.08 14.65
N GLN A 336 11.42 -31.28 13.87
CA GLN A 336 9.98 -31.43 13.64
C GLN A 336 9.67 -32.79 12.99
N ARG A 337 10.45 -33.19 11.97
CA ARG A 337 10.28 -34.45 11.26
C ARG A 337 10.46 -35.68 12.16
N ILE A 338 11.33 -35.60 13.17
CA ILE A 338 11.53 -36.68 14.15
C ILE A 338 10.55 -36.59 15.35
N GLY A 339 9.63 -35.62 15.35
CA GLY A 339 8.59 -35.48 16.37
C GLY A 339 9.11 -35.03 17.73
N MET A 340 10.20 -34.27 17.76
CA MET A 340 10.77 -33.68 18.98
C MET A 340 10.29 -32.23 19.15
N ASP A 341 10.46 -31.68 20.37
CA ASP A 341 10.03 -30.32 20.70
C ASP A 341 10.95 -29.28 20.03
N ASP A 342 10.35 -28.31 19.35
CA ASP A 342 11.05 -27.28 18.58
C ASP A 342 10.67 -25.85 19.00
N VAL A 343 9.87 -25.67 20.06
CA VAL A 343 9.35 -24.35 20.45
C VAL A 343 10.48 -23.36 20.76
N GLU A 344 11.52 -23.79 21.49
CA GLU A 344 12.67 -22.93 21.82
C GLU A 344 13.50 -22.59 20.58
N ILE A 345 13.66 -23.56 19.67
CA ILE A 345 14.37 -23.39 18.40
C ILE A 345 13.65 -22.36 17.53
N ALA A 346 12.32 -22.46 17.42
CA ALA A 346 11.49 -21.53 16.68
C ALA A 346 11.60 -20.10 17.20
N PHE A 347 11.64 -19.91 18.52
CA PHE A 347 11.80 -18.58 19.14
C PHE A 347 13.17 -17.97 18.80
N MET A 348 14.25 -18.74 18.95
CA MET A 348 15.59 -18.28 18.60
C MET A 348 15.72 -17.96 17.10
N LEU A 349 15.10 -18.75 16.23
CA LEU A 349 15.06 -18.48 14.79
C LEU A 349 14.29 -17.20 14.47
N GLN A 350 13.20 -16.91 15.17
CA GLN A 350 12.49 -15.64 15.02
C GLN A 350 13.38 -14.44 15.40
N GLU A 351 14.12 -14.54 16.50
CA GLU A 351 15.08 -13.50 16.92
C GLU A 351 16.24 -13.35 15.92
N ALA A 352 16.79 -14.45 15.42
CA ALA A 352 17.84 -14.44 14.40
C ALA A 352 17.37 -13.77 13.11
N HIS A 353 16.17 -14.12 12.64
CA HIS A 353 15.56 -13.52 11.45
C HIS A 353 15.32 -12.01 11.63
N GLN A 354 14.82 -11.60 12.79
CA GLN A 354 14.63 -10.18 13.10
C GLN A 354 15.96 -9.42 13.09
N SER A 355 17.03 -10.02 13.64
CA SER A 355 18.37 -9.43 13.58
C SER A 355 18.89 -9.30 12.15
N LEU A 356 18.64 -10.30 11.30
CA LEU A 356 19.01 -10.24 9.88
C LEU A 356 18.28 -9.13 9.12
N ILE A 357 16.97 -8.94 9.34
CA ILE A 357 16.20 -7.84 8.76
C ILE A 357 16.77 -6.48 9.20
N GLN A 358 17.08 -6.34 10.49
CA GLN A 358 17.66 -5.11 11.04
C GLN A 358 19.06 -4.84 10.50
N ALA A 359 19.90 -5.87 10.37
CA ALA A 359 21.24 -5.75 9.77
C ALA A 359 21.15 -5.32 8.30
N ARG A 360 20.25 -5.90 7.50
CA ARG A 360 20.00 -5.49 6.10
C ARG A 360 19.51 -4.05 6.00
N THR A 361 18.75 -3.56 6.98
CA THR A 361 18.35 -2.14 7.04
C THR A 361 19.55 -1.23 7.34
N LEU A 362 20.42 -1.66 8.27
CA LEU A 362 21.61 -0.92 8.70
C LEU A 362 22.66 -0.76 7.60
N VAL A 363 22.60 -1.50 6.49
CA VAL A 363 23.46 -1.29 5.32
C VAL A 363 23.48 0.19 4.87
N HIS A 364 22.34 0.87 4.98
CA HIS A 364 22.20 2.28 4.59
C HIS A 364 22.99 3.25 5.48
N THR A 365 23.59 2.78 6.57
CA THR A 365 24.55 3.59 7.36
C THR A 365 25.95 3.56 6.76
N PHE A 366 26.23 2.61 5.85
CA PHE A 366 27.55 2.33 5.26
C PHE A 366 28.65 2.14 6.31
N ASP A 367 28.28 1.56 7.46
CA ASP A 367 29.16 1.36 8.61
C ASP A 367 29.22 -0.13 8.95
N PRO A 368 30.34 -0.81 8.60
CA PRO A 368 30.50 -2.24 8.84
C PRO A 368 30.34 -2.63 10.31
N GLU A 369 30.79 -1.80 11.26
CA GLU A 369 30.72 -2.13 12.69
C GLU A 369 29.28 -2.13 13.20
N ARG A 370 28.45 -1.21 12.70
CA ARG A 370 27.02 -1.17 13.04
C ARG A 370 26.28 -2.38 12.50
N VAL A 371 26.55 -2.78 11.26
CA VAL A 371 25.98 -4.00 10.68
C VAL A 371 26.46 -5.21 11.48
N LYS A 372 27.77 -5.30 11.73
CA LYS A 372 28.40 -6.38 12.49
C LYS A 372 27.80 -6.58 13.87
N THR A 373 27.61 -5.50 14.62
CA THR A 373 27.01 -5.57 15.96
C THR A 373 25.64 -6.26 15.92
N LYS A 374 24.84 -5.95 14.89
CA LYS A 374 23.51 -6.53 14.74
C LYS A 374 23.54 -7.95 14.18
N THR A 375 24.48 -8.27 13.28
CA THR A 375 24.66 -9.63 12.77
C THR A 375 25.15 -10.57 13.87
N ASP A 376 26.07 -10.12 14.74
CA ASP A 376 26.57 -10.90 15.88
C ASP A 376 25.44 -11.34 16.82
N GLU A 377 24.50 -10.45 17.14
CA GLU A 377 23.28 -10.79 17.91
C GLU A 377 22.47 -11.89 17.21
N GLY A 378 22.30 -11.81 15.89
CA GLY A 378 21.61 -12.83 15.11
C GLY A 378 22.36 -14.17 15.07
N VAL A 379 23.69 -14.11 14.93
CA VAL A 379 24.58 -15.28 14.87
C VAL A 379 24.54 -16.05 16.18
N GLU A 380 24.53 -15.36 17.31
CA GLU A 380 24.36 -15.98 18.62
C GLU A 380 23.05 -16.78 18.70
N LYS A 381 21.94 -16.21 18.25
CA LYS A 381 20.63 -16.87 18.23
C LYS A 381 20.56 -18.05 17.28
N ALA A 382 21.12 -17.90 16.07
CA ALA A 382 21.17 -19.00 15.09
C ALA A 382 22.01 -20.18 15.60
N LYS A 383 23.16 -19.91 16.25
CA LYS A 383 23.98 -20.95 16.88
C LYS A 383 23.27 -21.62 18.04
N GLY A 384 22.60 -20.84 18.91
CA GLY A 384 21.76 -21.40 19.98
C GLY A 384 20.67 -22.33 19.45
N ALA A 385 20.01 -21.96 18.35
CA ALA A 385 19.02 -22.79 17.68
C ALA A 385 19.61 -24.11 17.15
N LEU A 386 20.80 -24.06 16.55
CA LEU A 386 21.53 -25.25 16.09
C LEU A 386 21.89 -26.18 17.26
N ASP A 387 22.40 -25.64 18.36
CA ASP A 387 22.78 -26.41 19.54
C ASP A 387 21.55 -27.06 20.19
N ALA A 388 20.45 -26.32 20.33
CA ALA A 388 19.18 -26.86 20.83
C ALA A 388 18.63 -27.96 19.91
N ALA A 389 18.69 -27.78 18.59
CA ALA A 389 18.30 -28.80 17.64
C ALA A 389 19.16 -30.07 17.76
N ALA A 390 20.47 -29.93 17.92
CA ALA A 390 21.38 -31.05 18.11
C ALA A 390 21.06 -31.83 19.40
N GLU A 391 20.72 -31.14 20.50
CA GLU A 391 20.32 -31.79 21.75
C GLU A 391 19.00 -32.54 21.58
N GLN A 392 18.00 -31.98 20.89
CA GLN A 392 16.75 -32.69 20.59
C GLN A 392 16.96 -33.95 19.75
N VAL A 393 17.84 -33.89 18.75
CA VAL A 393 18.21 -35.07 17.95
C VAL A 393 18.89 -36.13 18.81
N LYS A 394 19.78 -35.74 19.71
CA LYS A 394 20.45 -36.64 20.65
C LYS A 394 19.46 -37.26 21.63
N ASP A 395 18.55 -36.48 22.20
CA ASP A 395 17.48 -36.94 23.08
C ASP A 395 16.56 -37.96 22.37
N HIS A 396 16.21 -37.70 21.11
CA HIS A 396 15.47 -38.67 20.31
C HIS A 396 16.21 -40.01 20.23
N GLN A 397 17.50 -40.00 19.92
CA GLN A 397 18.31 -41.22 19.83
C GLN A 397 18.39 -41.95 21.17
N VAL A 398 18.54 -41.24 22.29
CA VAL A 398 18.56 -41.82 23.63
C VAL A 398 17.21 -42.47 23.95
N ARG A 399 16.10 -41.78 23.73
CA ARG A 399 14.74 -42.32 23.92
C ARG A 399 14.54 -43.58 23.09
N ARG A 400 14.94 -43.57 21.82
CA ARG A 400 14.80 -44.72 20.90
C ARG A 400 15.64 -45.92 21.35
N ARG A 401 16.88 -45.70 21.77
CA ARG A 401 17.74 -46.77 22.34
C ARG A 401 17.14 -47.31 23.64
N GLY A 402 16.66 -46.44 24.52
CA GLY A 402 16.01 -46.82 25.77
C GLY A 402 14.75 -47.66 25.55
N PHE A 403 13.86 -47.23 24.66
CA PHE A 403 12.68 -48.02 24.27
C PHE A 403 13.06 -49.36 23.63
N GLY A 404 14.10 -49.39 22.80
CA GLY A 404 14.62 -50.64 22.23
C GLY A 404 15.10 -51.62 23.29
N LEU A 405 15.90 -51.15 24.27
CA LEU A 405 16.38 -51.97 25.38
C LEU A 405 15.24 -52.45 26.30
N ALA A 406 14.30 -51.56 26.63
CA ALA A 406 13.13 -51.91 27.43
C ALA A 406 12.28 -52.97 26.73
N THR A 407 12.03 -52.82 25.42
CA THR A 407 11.27 -53.79 24.61
C THR A 407 11.99 -55.13 24.54
N LEU A 408 13.32 -55.13 24.36
CA LEU A 408 14.10 -56.37 24.37
C LEU A 408 13.99 -57.08 25.72
N PHE A 409 14.17 -56.35 26.83
CA PHE A 409 14.08 -56.90 28.18
C PHE A 409 12.69 -57.48 28.46
N THR A 410 11.61 -56.75 28.16
CA THR A 410 10.24 -57.24 28.37
C THR A 410 9.91 -58.44 27.48
N THR A 411 10.41 -58.47 26.25
CA THR A 411 10.23 -59.62 25.32
C THR A 411 10.96 -60.86 25.84
N VAL A 412 12.20 -60.72 26.30
CA VAL A 412 12.97 -61.83 26.90
C VAL A 412 12.28 -62.35 28.17
N LEU A 413 11.82 -61.45 29.04
CA LEU A 413 11.07 -61.82 30.24
C LEU A 413 9.77 -62.56 29.91
N ALA A 414 9.01 -62.07 28.92
CA ALA A 414 7.78 -62.70 28.47
C ALA A 414 8.03 -64.10 27.88
N LEU A 415 9.09 -64.26 27.07
CA LEU A 415 9.51 -65.56 26.53
C LEU A 415 9.94 -66.52 27.63
N ALA A 416 10.73 -66.06 28.60
CA ALA A 416 11.16 -66.86 29.73
C ALA A 416 9.97 -67.35 30.58
N LEU A 417 9.01 -66.46 30.86
CA LEU A 417 7.78 -66.81 31.56
C LEU A 417 6.95 -67.82 30.76
N PHE A 418 6.80 -67.64 29.45
CA PHE A 418 6.09 -68.57 28.58
C PHE A 418 6.72 -69.96 28.58
N LEU A 419 8.04 -70.05 28.43
CA LEU A 419 8.76 -71.32 28.47
C LEU A 419 8.65 -72.01 29.83
N TRP A 420 8.73 -71.23 30.92
CA TRP A 420 8.58 -71.75 32.28
C TRP A 420 7.17 -72.31 32.52
N ILE A 421 6.11 -71.61 32.09
CA ILE A 421 4.72 -72.09 32.17
C ILE A 421 4.56 -73.40 31.41
N ARG A 422 5.04 -73.48 30.14
CA ARG A 422 4.98 -74.73 29.37
C ARG A 422 5.71 -75.89 30.05
N GLN A 423 6.83 -75.61 30.71
CA GLN A 423 7.58 -76.66 31.41
C GLN A 423 6.84 -77.15 32.65
N MET A 424 6.14 -76.27 33.37
CA MET A 424 5.26 -76.71 34.46
C MET A 424 4.09 -77.55 33.96
N GLU A 425 3.44 -77.14 32.87
CA GLU A 425 2.34 -77.91 32.25
C GLU A 425 2.79 -79.28 31.73
N ALA A 426 4.01 -79.42 31.23
CA ALA A 426 4.56 -80.69 30.76
C ALA A 426 4.97 -81.64 31.91
N ASN A 427 5.23 -81.10 33.10
CA ASN A 427 5.63 -81.85 34.29
C ASN A 427 4.45 -82.17 35.24
N ALA A 428 3.25 -81.64 34.96
CA ALA A 428 2.00 -81.93 35.65
C ALA A 428 1.24 -83.03 34.90
#